data_AF-A0A353NNA0-F1
#
_entry.id   AF-A0A353NNA0-F1
#
_cell.length_a   1.000
_cell.length_b   1.000
_cell.length_c   1.000
_cell.angle_alpha   90.00
_cell.angle_beta   90.00
_cell.angle_gamma   90.00
#
_symmetry.space_group_name_H-M   'P 1'
#
loop_
_entity.id
_entity.type
_entity.pdbx_description
1 polymer ?
#
loop_
_entity_poly.entity_id
_entity_poly.type
_entity_poly.pdbx_seq_one_letter_code
_entity_poly.pdbx_strand_id
1 'polypeptide(L)'
;MADCKLELETGEVKNWETRLSELPEEQSAEVEGSRYVLKKLELPPLPLGYHHFTLTFSSANWETMVISAPERMYTLADSEKERIWGLFIPLYALRSADNWGVGDFSDMETLMQWAQKQGGGLVGTLPLLSTYLGQPFDPSPYAPVSKLFWNELYLDVARAPELEQCPAAQQLIQSPGFQEELEKLRNGDLVDYARCMAIKRQALEQLAGCLFDGDTDRRQQLEQWLSDNPDAQQYARFRAAVEKMGKGWLEWPEQMQKELCEGDYDPAAERYHLYAQWLIGEQLGGVADRARQEGVGLYLDL
;
A
#
# COMPACT_ATOMS: atom_id res chain seq x y z
N MET A 1 14.17 -43.16 -8.98
CA MET A 1 14.54 -41.87 -9.58
C MET A 1 13.50 -40.86 -9.15
N ALA A 2 13.91 -39.63 -8.90
CA ALA A 2 13.03 -38.51 -8.71
C ALA A 2 13.48 -37.37 -9.61
N ASP A 3 12.52 -36.74 -10.26
CA ASP A 3 12.74 -35.57 -11.10
C ASP A 3 12.55 -34.32 -10.24
N CYS A 4 13.56 -33.47 -10.24
CA CYS A 4 13.57 -32.21 -9.51
C CYS A 4 13.47 -31.07 -10.51
N LYS A 5 12.48 -30.18 -10.32
CA LYS A 5 12.33 -28.92 -11.07
C LYS A 5 12.38 -27.77 -10.07
N LEU A 6 13.27 -26.82 -10.29
CA LEU A 6 13.36 -25.57 -9.54
C LEU A 6 13.11 -24.42 -10.50
N GLU A 7 12.05 -23.66 -10.24
CA GLU A 7 11.68 -22.46 -10.97
C GLU A 7 12.05 -21.23 -10.12
N LEU A 8 13.01 -20.44 -10.59
CA LEU A 8 13.46 -19.23 -9.93
C LEU A 8 12.43 -18.10 -10.11
N GLU A 9 12.51 -17.07 -9.27
CA GLU A 9 11.61 -15.91 -9.33
C GLU A 9 11.67 -15.21 -10.69
N THR A 10 12.84 -15.25 -11.33
CA THR A 10 13.10 -14.69 -12.67
C THR A 10 12.45 -15.48 -13.80
N GLY A 11 11.84 -16.64 -13.51
CA GLY A 11 11.30 -17.58 -14.49
C GLY A 11 12.32 -18.56 -15.07
N GLU A 12 13.60 -18.48 -14.67
CA GLU A 12 14.61 -19.49 -15.05
C GLU A 12 14.27 -20.85 -14.40
N VAL A 13 14.31 -21.92 -15.19
CA VAL A 13 14.00 -23.28 -14.72
C VAL A 13 15.25 -24.16 -14.74
N LYS A 14 15.54 -24.81 -13.61
CA LYS A 14 16.60 -25.81 -13.46
C LYS A 14 16.00 -27.18 -13.20
N ASN A 15 16.41 -28.16 -13.98
CA ASN A 15 15.95 -29.55 -13.83
C ASN A 15 17.14 -30.47 -13.57
N TRP A 16 16.96 -31.42 -12.66
CA TRP A 16 17.92 -32.50 -12.44
C TRP A 16 17.21 -33.76 -11.94
N GLU A 17 17.87 -34.90 -12.08
CA GLU A 17 17.38 -36.15 -11.54
C GLU A 17 18.20 -36.54 -10.31
N THR A 18 17.55 -37.14 -9.32
CA THR A 18 18.21 -37.67 -8.13
C THR A 18 17.68 -39.05 -7.77
N ARG A 19 18.55 -39.89 -7.20
CA ARG A 19 18.16 -41.19 -6.65
C ARG A 19 17.86 -41.04 -5.18
N LEU A 20 16.58 -40.85 -4.84
CA LEU A 20 16.13 -40.77 -3.44
C LEU A 20 16.56 -41.97 -2.59
N SER A 21 16.74 -43.15 -3.20
CA SER A 21 17.24 -44.35 -2.51
C SER A 21 18.70 -44.22 -2.05
N GLU A 22 19.52 -43.42 -2.74
CA GLU A 22 20.95 -43.22 -2.44
C GLU A 22 21.19 -42.09 -1.43
N LEU A 23 20.20 -41.23 -1.18
CA LEU A 23 20.28 -40.23 -0.13
C LEU A 23 20.28 -40.89 1.27
N PRO A 24 21.13 -40.42 2.20
CA PRO A 24 21.21 -40.98 3.54
C PRO A 24 19.87 -40.84 4.29
N GLU A 25 19.52 -41.87 5.05
CA GLU A 25 18.40 -41.83 5.98
C GLU A 25 18.83 -41.11 7.26
N GLU A 26 18.21 -39.96 7.54
CA GLU A 26 18.45 -39.18 8.77
C GLU A 26 17.67 -39.78 9.93
N GLN A 27 16.40 -40.13 9.68
CA GLN A 27 15.48 -40.71 10.67
C GLN A 27 14.48 -41.64 9.96
N SER A 28 13.86 -42.54 10.72
CA SER A 28 12.72 -43.32 10.22
C SER A 28 11.72 -43.60 11.33
N ALA A 29 10.44 -43.68 10.98
CA ALA A 29 9.36 -44.01 11.89
C ALA A 29 8.38 -44.99 11.23
N GLU A 30 7.72 -45.80 12.04
CA GLU A 30 6.61 -46.64 11.60
C GLU A 30 5.30 -46.02 12.09
N VAL A 31 4.43 -45.65 11.15
CA VAL A 31 3.14 -45.02 11.41
C VAL A 31 2.08 -45.84 10.70
N GLU A 32 1.13 -46.39 11.47
CA GLU A 32 0.03 -47.22 10.95
C GLU A 32 0.48 -48.37 10.04
N GLY A 33 1.61 -49.02 10.37
CA GLY A 33 2.19 -50.13 9.60
C GLY A 33 2.92 -49.71 8.32
N SER A 34 3.09 -48.41 8.09
CA SER A 34 3.89 -47.85 6.99
C SER A 34 5.20 -47.26 7.53
N ARG A 35 6.32 -47.63 6.90
CA ARG A 35 7.64 -47.06 7.24
C ARG A 35 7.86 -45.74 6.48
N TYR A 36 8.09 -44.68 7.23
CA TYR A 36 8.49 -43.36 6.73
C TYR A 36 9.97 -43.16 6.97
N VAL A 37 10.67 -42.56 6.00
CA VAL A 37 12.08 -42.19 6.10
C VAL A 37 12.24 -40.71 5.86
N LEU A 38 13.00 -40.04 6.73
CA LEU A 38 13.45 -38.67 6.55
C LEU A 38 14.78 -38.69 5.81
N LYS A 39 14.85 -37.98 4.69
CA LYS A 39 16.05 -37.83 3.88
C LYS A 39 16.26 -36.35 3.56
N LYS A 40 17.53 -35.94 3.44
CA LYS A 40 17.90 -34.58 3.06
C LYS A 40 18.27 -34.54 1.58
N LEU A 41 17.62 -33.65 0.84
CA LEU A 41 17.99 -33.30 -0.53
C LEU A 41 18.54 -31.87 -0.52
N GLU A 42 19.79 -31.70 -0.94
CA GLU A 42 20.40 -30.37 -1.07
C GLU A 42 19.92 -29.72 -2.38
N LEU A 43 19.50 -28.46 -2.29
CA LEU A 43 19.15 -27.65 -3.46
C LEU A 43 20.41 -26.93 -3.99
N PRO A 44 20.46 -26.60 -5.30
CA PRO A 44 21.52 -25.75 -5.83
C PRO A 44 21.49 -24.36 -5.17
N PRO A 45 22.60 -23.60 -5.17
CA PRO A 45 22.62 -22.24 -4.69
C PRO A 45 21.52 -21.38 -5.33
N LEU A 46 20.82 -20.62 -4.48
CA LEU A 46 19.67 -19.81 -4.85
C LEU A 46 20.03 -18.33 -4.82
N PRO A 47 19.62 -17.52 -5.82
CA PRO A 47 19.60 -16.07 -5.63
C PRO A 47 18.62 -15.70 -4.52
N LEU A 48 18.63 -14.45 -4.04
CA LEU A 48 17.57 -13.97 -3.15
C LEU A 48 16.26 -13.96 -3.92
N GLY A 49 15.16 -14.32 -3.25
CA GLY A 49 13.84 -14.28 -3.85
C GLY A 49 12.90 -15.42 -3.47
N TYR A 50 11.80 -15.48 -4.20
CA TYR A 50 10.72 -16.46 -4.05
C TYR A 50 10.78 -17.46 -5.21
N HIS A 51 11.05 -18.73 -4.91
CA HIS A 51 11.23 -19.78 -5.90
C HIS A 51 10.23 -20.91 -5.67
N HIS A 52 10.01 -21.74 -6.69
CA HIS A 52 9.14 -22.91 -6.60
C HIS A 52 9.94 -24.17 -6.88
N PHE A 53 9.86 -25.13 -5.96
CA PHE A 53 10.50 -26.43 -6.10
C PHE A 53 9.44 -27.52 -6.26
N THR A 54 9.65 -28.37 -7.25
CA THR A 54 8.79 -29.49 -7.59
C THR A 54 9.63 -30.77 -7.58
N LEU A 55 9.14 -31.80 -6.88
CA LEU A 55 9.75 -33.12 -6.79
C LEU A 55 8.74 -34.19 -7.26
N THR A 56 9.08 -34.89 -8.33
CA THR A 56 8.25 -35.95 -8.90
C THR A 56 8.90 -37.31 -8.69
N PHE A 57 8.22 -38.25 -8.03
CA PHE A 57 8.68 -39.64 -7.92
C PHE A 57 7.51 -40.60 -7.71
N SER A 58 7.63 -41.84 -8.21
CA SER A 58 6.64 -42.91 -8.05
C SER A 58 5.20 -42.44 -8.31
N SER A 59 4.98 -41.71 -9.42
CA SER A 59 3.71 -41.08 -9.85
C SER A 59 3.15 -39.93 -8.99
N ALA A 60 3.81 -39.58 -7.89
CA ALA A 60 3.45 -38.42 -7.08
C ALA A 60 4.24 -37.19 -7.50
N ASN A 61 3.58 -36.02 -7.43
CA ASN A 61 4.17 -34.71 -7.63
C ASN A 61 4.04 -33.90 -6.34
N TRP A 62 5.13 -33.31 -5.86
CA TRP A 62 5.19 -32.52 -4.64
C TRP A 62 5.73 -31.14 -4.93
N GLU A 63 5.05 -30.11 -4.47
CA GLU A 63 5.42 -28.71 -4.73
C GLU A 63 5.58 -27.94 -3.43
N THR A 64 6.56 -27.03 -3.41
CA THR A 64 6.79 -26.14 -2.28
C THR A 64 7.43 -24.83 -2.73
N MET A 65 7.13 -23.75 -2.01
CA MET A 65 7.82 -22.48 -2.18
C MET A 65 9.13 -22.48 -1.38
N VAL A 66 10.21 -22.07 -2.03
CA VAL A 66 11.53 -21.92 -1.42
C VAL A 66 11.86 -20.44 -1.36
N ILE A 67 12.00 -19.91 -0.15
CA ILE A 67 12.31 -18.50 0.10
C ILE A 67 13.79 -18.39 0.43
N SER A 68 14.53 -17.66 -0.40
CA SER A 68 15.95 -17.37 -0.21
C SER A 68 16.10 -15.93 0.27
N ALA A 69 16.48 -15.74 1.54
CA ALA A 69 16.52 -14.45 2.21
C ALA A 69 17.96 -14.01 2.54
N PRO A 70 18.26 -12.71 2.55
CA PRO A 70 19.58 -12.22 2.92
C PRO A 70 19.83 -12.42 4.43
N GLU A 71 21.08 -12.62 4.81
CA GLU A 71 21.47 -12.70 6.23
C GLU A 71 21.41 -11.34 6.95
N ARG A 72 21.39 -10.24 6.18
CA ARG A 72 21.38 -8.87 6.70
C ARG A 72 20.32 -8.04 5.98
N MET A 73 19.63 -7.20 6.74
CA MET A 73 18.70 -6.21 6.20
C MET A 73 19.45 -5.03 5.55
N TYR A 74 18.73 -4.28 4.72
CA TYR A 74 19.19 -3.00 4.21
C TYR A 74 19.45 -2.00 5.35
N THR A 75 20.49 -1.17 5.19
CA THR A 75 20.81 -0.07 6.10
C THR A 75 20.98 1.23 5.32
N LEU A 76 20.51 2.33 5.89
CA LEU A 76 20.67 3.67 5.29
C LEU A 76 22.10 4.19 5.31
N ALA A 77 22.92 3.76 6.27
CA ALA A 77 24.32 4.15 6.38
C ALA A 77 25.21 3.19 5.59
N ASP A 78 26.12 3.73 4.78
CA ASP A 78 27.09 2.96 3.98
C ASP A 78 28.18 2.32 4.86
N SER A 79 28.34 2.80 6.10
CA SER A 79 29.23 2.19 7.08
C SER A 79 28.66 2.24 8.49
N GLU A 80 29.00 1.26 9.32
CA GLU A 80 28.65 1.21 10.75
C GLU A 80 29.15 2.43 11.56
N LYS A 81 29.99 3.30 10.95
CA LYS A 81 30.59 4.48 11.58
C LYS A 81 29.84 5.78 11.27
N GLU A 82 28.91 5.79 10.34
CA GLU A 82 28.09 6.97 10.03
C GLU A 82 26.91 7.07 11.00
N ARG A 83 26.94 8.09 11.85
CA ARG A 83 25.81 8.41 12.73
C ARG A 83 24.86 9.31 11.98
N ILE A 84 23.66 8.82 11.74
CA ILE A 84 22.55 9.61 11.20
C ILE A 84 21.65 10.08 12.35
N TRP A 85 21.08 11.27 12.20
CA TRP A 85 19.96 11.73 13.02
C TRP A 85 18.79 12.08 12.10
N GLY A 86 17.59 12.09 12.67
CA GLY A 86 16.38 12.39 11.91
C GLY A 86 15.24 12.87 12.78
N LEU A 87 14.12 13.13 12.13
CA LEU A 87 12.88 13.55 12.75
C LEU A 87 11.86 12.42 12.70
N PHE A 88 11.12 12.24 13.79
CA PHE A 88 9.93 11.40 13.79
C PHE A 88 8.75 12.28 14.18
N ILE A 89 7.86 12.58 13.23
CA ILE A 89 6.76 13.51 13.41
C ILE A 89 5.48 12.91 12.83
N PRO A 90 4.37 12.88 13.59
CA PRO A 90 3.07 12.53 13.04
C PRO A 90 2.70 13.43 11.86
N LEU A 91 2.60 12.87 10.64
CA LEU A 91 2.33 13.67 9.44
C LEU A 91 1.06 14.52 9.57
N TYR A 92 -0.02 13.95 10.13
CA TYR A 92 -1.28 14.67 10.32
C TYR A 92 -1.12 15.97 11.14
N ALA A 93 -0.09 16.06 11.99
CA ALA A 93 0.12 17.20 12.90
C ALA A 93 0.89 18.35 12.24
N LEU A 94 1.44 18.16 11.03
CA LEU A 94 2.12 19.23 10.31
C LEU A 94 1.12 20.32 9.89
N ARG A 95 1.58 21.57 9.97
CA ARG A 95 0.84 22.76 9.56
C ARG A 95 1.66 23.51 8.53
N SER A 96 1.02 23.94 7.45
CA SER A 96 1.62 24.77 6.42
C SER A 96 0.68 25.86 5.91
N ALA A 97 1.23 26.75 5.08
CA ALA A 97 0.46 27.81 4.44
C ALA A 97 -0.59 27.28 3.46
N ASP A 98 -0.49 26.01 3.04
CA ASP A 98 -1.25 25.49 1.90
C ASP A 98 -2.08 24.23 2.22
N ASN A 99 -1.73 23.46 3.27
CA ASN A 99 -2.47 22.23 3.60
C ASN A 99 -3.92 22.46 4.08
N TRP A 100 -4.75 21.42 3.97
CA TRP A 100 -6.19 21.55 4.25
C TRP A 100 -6.54 21.24 5.71
N GLY A 101 -5.80 21.83 6.65
CA GLY A 101 -6.00 21.66 8.09
C GLY A 101 -5.38 20.39 8.69
N VAL A 102 -4.74 19.58 7.87
CA VAL A 102 -4.02 18.35 8.24
C VAL A 102 -2.79 18.24 7.34
N GLY A 103 -1.68 17.76 7.90
CA GLY A 103 -0.47 17.56 7.10
C GLY A 103 -0.64 16.53 5.99
N ASP A 104 -0.02 16.77 4.84
CA ASP A 104 -0.11 15.95 3.63
C ASP A 104 1.26 15.61 3.00
N PHE A 105 1.29 14.91 1.87
CA PHE A 105 2.54 14.51 1.23
C PHE A 105 3.43 15.68 0.80
N SER A 106 2.88 16.86 0.50
CA SER A 106 3.68 18.07 0.22
C SER A 106 4.36 18.60 1.48
N ASP A 107 3.67 18.54 2.62
CA ASP A 107 4.26 18.90 3.90
C ASP A 107 5.38 17.92 4.29
N MET A 108 5.21 16.63 3.96
CA MET A 108 6.24 15.62 4.17
C MET A 108 7.50 15.91 3.33
N GLU A 109 7.34 16.19 2.03
CA GLU A 109 8.45 16.61 1.17
C GLU A 109 9.16 17.86 1.71
N THR A 110 8.39 18.84 2.18
CA THR A 110 8.93 20.09 2.76
C THR A 110 9.72 19.82 4.04
N LEU A 111 9.21 18.95 4.92
CA LEU A 111 9.90 18.55 6.15
C LEU A 111 11.21 17.83 5.85
N MET A 112 11.21 16.94 4.84
CA MET A 112 12.40 16.21 4.40
C MET A 112 13.48 17.14 3.87
N GLN A 113 13.11 18.09 3.01
CA GLN A 113 14.01 19.12 2.52
C GLN A 113 14.57 19.99 3.64
N TRP A 114 13.73 20.35 4.61
CA TRP A 114 14.17 21.12 5.76
C TRP A 114 15.17 20.32 6.62
N ALA A 115 14.85 19.07 6.94
CA ALA A 115 15.72 18.18 7.72
C ALA A 115 17.08 18.01 7.06
N GLN A 116 17.09 17.78 5.74
CA GLN A 116 18.31 17.67 4.94
C GLN A 116 19.18 18.92 5.02
N LYS A 117 18.59 20.11 4.91
CA LYS A 117 19.30 21.39 5.06
C LYS A 117 19.89 21.58 6.46
N GLN A 118 19.33 20.95 7.49
CA GLN A 118 19.90 20.92 8.85
C GLN A 118 20.97 19.82 9.03
N GLY A 119 21.23 19.00 8.01
CA GLY A 119 22.14 17.85 8.09
C GLY A 119 21.49 16.58 8.67
N GLY A 120 20.17 16.52 8.70
CA GLY A 120 19.40 15.32 9.05
C GLY A 120 19.30 14.36 7.88
N GLY A 121 19.41 13.06 8.15
CA GLY A 121 19.43 12.00 7.14
C GLY A 121 18.19 11.10 7.16
N LEU A 122 17.18 11.42 7.97
CA LEU A 122 15.99 10.59 8.12
C LEU A 122 14.76 11.42 8.51
N VAL A 123 13.61 11.15 7.90
CA VAL A 123 12.31 11.61 8.35
C VAL A 123 11.36 10.42 8.43
N GLY A 124 10.64 10.32 9.53
CA GLY A 124 9.64 9.30 9.75
C GLY A 124 8.34 9.84 10.31
N THR A 125 7.29 9.05 10.15
CA THR A 125 5.93 9.35 10.59
C THR A 125 5.25 8.09 11.11
N LEU A 126 4.15 8.29 11.85
CA LEU A 126 3.18 7.26 12.19
C LEU A 126 2.62 6.57 10.93
N PRO A 127 1.98 5.39 11.06
CA PRO A 127 1.45 4.66 9.93
C PRO A 127 0.54 5.52 9.04
N LEU A 128 0.77 5.44 7.73
CA LEU A 128 0.01 6.15 6.70
C LEU A 128 -1.14 5.30 6.14
N LEU A 129 -1.50 4.25 6.86
CA LEU A 129 -2.47 3.23 6.45
C LEU A 129 -3.90 3.74 6.54
N SER A 130 -4.75 3.24 5.65
CA SER A 130 -6.18 3.58 5.55
C SER A 130 -6.92 3.49 6.89
N THR A 131 -7.76 4.48 7.21
CA THR A 131 -8.56 4.53 8.46
C THR A 131 -10.03 4.83 8.18
N TYR A 132 -10.87 4.79 9.21
CA TYR A 132 -12.30 5.10 9.11
C TYR A 132 -12.52 6.58 9.45
N LEU A 133 -12.65 7.43 8.44
CA LEU A 133 -12.81 8.88 8.61
C LEU A 133 -14.25 9.38 8.37
N GLY A 134 -15.17 8.45 8.10
CA GLY A 134 -16.60 8.69 7.87
C GLY A 134 -17.48 8.04 8.94
N GLN A 135 -18.38 7.13 8.53
CA GLN A 135 -19.17 6.31 9.44
C GLN A 135 -18.96 4.82 9.07
N PRO A 136 -18.34 4.00 9.94
CA PRO A 136 -17.85 4.32 11.29
C PRO A 136 -16.69 5.33 11.29
N PHE A 137 -16.37 5.89 12.47
CA PHE A 137 -15.26 6.83 12.66
C PHE A 137 -14.24 6.25 13.65
N ASP A 138 -13.04 5.96 13.16
CA ASP A 138 -11.86 5.58 13.92
C ASP A 138 -10.60 6.08 13.16
N PRO A 139 -10.03 7.23 13.56
CA PRO A 139 -8.87 7.82 12.91
C PRO A 139 -7.55 7.22 13.40
N SER A 140 -7.57 6.19 14.25
CA SER A 140 -6.36 5.62 14.83
C SER A 140 -5.46 5.00 13.75
N PRO A 141 -4.20 5.44 13.60
CA PRO A 141 -3.28 4.86 12.62
C PRO A 141 -2.92 3.39 12.92
N TYR A 142 -3.23 2.91 14.13
CA TYR A 142 -2.98 1.53 14.58
C TYR A 142 -4.23 0.63 14.50
N ALA A 143 -5.37 1.16 14.07
CA ALA A 143 -6.57 0.39 13.75
C ALA A 143 -6.92 0.53 12.25
N PRO A 144 -5.97 0.21 11.33
CA PRO A 144 -6.18 0.48 9.93
C PRO A 144 -7.27 -0.42 9.34
N VAL A 145 -7.94 0.08 8.30
CA VAL A 145 -8.86 -0.71 7.49
C VAL A 145 -8.11 -1.77 6.69
N SER A 146 -6.93 -1.42 6.20
CA SER A 146 -6.02 -2.33 5.52
C SER A 146 -4.57 -1.93 5.75
N LYS A 147 -3.68 -2.92 5.82
CA LYS A 147 -2.22 -2.74 5.82
C LYS A 147 -1.63 -2.64 4.41
N LEU A 148 -2.44 -2.82 3.37
CA LEU A 148 -2.03 -2.76 1.96
C LEU A 148 -2.37 -1.42 1.30
N PHE A 149 -3.32 -0.67 1.86
CA PHE A 149 -3.86 0.55 1.26
C PHE A 149 -3.66 1.77 2.16
N TRP A 150 -3.46 2.91 1.52
CA TRP A 150 -3.06 4.15 2.15
C TRP A 150 -4.25 5.01 2.56
N ASN A 151 -4.01 5.94 3.48
CA ASN A 151 -5.01 6.88 3.95
C ASN A 151 -5.10 8.10 3.04
N GLU A 152 -6.25 8.25 2.39
CA GLU A 152 -6.58 9.38 1.51
C GLU A 152 -6.52 10.76 2.19
N LEU A 153 -6.54 10.82 3.53
CA LEU A 153 -6.36 12.05 4.28
C LEU A 153 -5.05 12.77 3.95
N TYR A 154 -3.99 12.04 3.59
CA TYR A 154 -2.65 12.59 3.35
C TYR A 154 -2.43 13.08 1.91
N LEU A 155 -3.43 12.95 1.04
CA LEU A 155 -3.36 13.52 -0.31
C LEU A 155 -3.26 15.05 -0.26
N ASP A 156 -2.33 15.61 -1.02
CA ASP A 156 -2.37 17.01 -1.41
C ASP A 156 -3.32 17.13 -2.62
N VAL A 157 -4.55 17.58 -2.37
CA VAL A 157 -5.58 17.73 -3.40
C VAL A 157 -5.22 18.84 -4.40
N ALA A 158 -4.47 19.86 -3.99
CA ALA A 158 -4.08 20.95 -4.88
C ALA A 158 -3.06 20.50 -5.94
N ARG A 159 -2.34 19.40 -5.69
CA ARG A 159 -1.41 18.78 -6.64
C ARG A 159 -2.03 17.70 -7.52
N ALA A 160 -3.32 17.44 -7.42
CA ALA A 160 -3.99 16.49 -8.29
C ALA A 160 -3.97 17.00 -9.75
N PRO A 161 -3.41 16.25 -10.72
CA PRO A 161 -3.30 16.71 -12.10
C PRO A 161 -4.65 17.05 -12.75
N GLU A 162 -5.70 16.34 -12.36
CA GLU A 162 -7.06 16.55 -12.87
C GLU A 162 -7.63 17.93 -12.49
N LEU A 163 -7.08 18.59 -11.47
CA LEU A 163 -7.60 19.87 -10.98
C LEU A 163 -7.52 20.97 -12.04
N GLU A 164 -6.49 20.95 -12.89
CA GLU A 164 -6.35 21.93 -13.99
C GLU A 164 -7.48 21.83 -15.02
N GLN A 165 -8.03 20.62 -15.21
CA GLN A 165 -9.00 20.30 -16.25
C GLN A 165 -10.41 20.05 -15.72
N CYS A 166 -10.63 20.25 -14.41
CA CYS A 166 -11.94 20.04 -13.76
C CYS A 166 -12.56 21.37 -13.30
N PRO A 167 -13.36 22.06 -14.14
CA PRO A 167 -14.03 23.30 -13.76
C PRO A 167 -14.93 23.14 -12.52
N ALA A 168 -15.56 21.98 -12.35
CA ALA A 168 -16.43 21.70 -11.20
C ALA A 168 -15.63 21.69 -9.88
N ALA A 169 -14.47 21.02 -9.85
CA ALA A 169 -13.58 21.04 -8.69
C ALA A 169 -13.02 22.45 -8.42
N GLN A 170 -12.59 23.16 -9.47
CA GLN A 170 -12.10 24.54 -9.34
C GLN A 170 -13.16 25.48 -8.75
N GLN A 171 -14.39 25.44 -9.26
CA GLN A 171 -15.50 26.25 -8.77
C GLN A 171 -15.87 25.90 -7.32
N LEU A 172 -15.89 24.61 -6.98
CA LEU A 172 -16.14 24.14 -5.62
C LEU A 172 -15.10 24.68 -4.65
N ILE A 173 -13.81 24.47 -4.95
CA ILE A 173 -12.70 24.90 -4.11
C ILE A 173 -12.70 26.42 -3.93
N GLN A 174 -12.96 27.18 -5.00
CA GLN A 174 -13.01 28.65 -4.94
C GLN A 174 -14.30 29.21 -4.31
N SER A 175 -15.27 28.35 -3.99
CA SER A 175 -16.54 28.82 -3.44
C SER A 175 -16.36 29.42 -2.03
N PRO A 176 -17.11 30.47 -1.66
CA PRO A 176 -16.94 31.13 -0.37
C PRO A 176 -17.11 30.19 0.82
N GLY A 177 -18.08 29.27 0.76
CA GLY A 177 -18.32 28.31 1.84
C GLY A 177 -17.18 27.31 2.00
N PHE A 178 -16.55 26.89 0.90
CA PHE A 178 -15.40 26.00 0.93
C PHE A 178 -14.17 26.69 1.53
N GLN A 179 -13.90 27.93 1.11
CA GLN A 179 -12.79 28.73 1.64
C GLN A 179 -12.96 29.06 3.12
N GLU A 180 -14.18 29.41 3.55
CA GLU A 180 -14.47 29.66 4.97
C GLU A 180 -14.25 28.41 5.83
N GLU A 181 -14.66 27.24 5.35
CA GLU A 181 -14.42 25.97 6.05
C GLU A 181 -12.94 25.61 6.11
N LEU A 182 -12.21 25.79 4.99
CA LEU A 182 -10.78 25.59 4.91
C LEU A 182 -10.01 26.48 5.90
N GLU A 183 -10.36 27.76 5.99
CA GLU A 183 -9.79 28.69 6.97
C GLU A 183 -10.03 28.23 8.42
N LYS A 184 -11.24 27.76 8.74
CA LYS A 184 -11.55 27.23 10.08
C LYS A 184 -10.71 26.01 10.43
N LEU A 185 -10.55 25.08 9.48
CA LEU A 185 -9.76 23.86 9.66
C LEU A 185 -8.26 24.15 9.86
N ARG A 186 -7.73 25.10 9.10
CA ARG A 186 -6.33 25.52 9.18
C ARG A 186 -6.00 26.23 10.49
N ASN A 187 -6.94 27.04 11.00
CA ASN A 187 -6.77 27.82 12.22
C ASN A 187 -7.21 27.08 13.50
N GLY A 188 -7.74 25.86 13.40
CA GLY A 188 -8.14 25.08 14.57
C GLY A 188 -6.95 24.57 15.37
N ASP A 189 -7.06 24.56 16.71
CA ASP A 189 -5.99 24.09 17.62
C ASP A 189 -5.68 22.60 17.45
N LEU A 190 -6.71 21.80 17.12
CA LEU A 190 -6.62 20.35 16.90
C LEU A 190 -6.98 20.01 15.46
N VAL A 191 -6.48 18.85 14.99
CA VAL A 191 -6.86 18.30 13.69
C VAL A 191 -8.25 17.71 13.79
N ASP A 192 -9.20 18.28 13.04
CA ASP A 192 -10.55 17.72 12.90
C ASP A 192 -10.56 16.75 11.71
N TYR A 193 -10.16 15.50 11.96
CA TYR A 193 -10.00 14.48 10.93
C TYR A 193 -11.25 14.28 10.07
N ALA A 194 -12.43 14.27 10.69
CA ALA A 194 -13.69 14.05 9.99
C ALA A 194 -13.99 15.20 9.01
N ARG A 195 -13.84 16.45 9.46
CA ARG A 195 -14.09 17.62 8.60
C ARG A 195 -12.99 17.81 7.55
N CYS A 196 -11.72 17.57 7.90
CA CYS A 196 -10.61 17.59 6.93
C CYS A 196 -10.83 16.55 5.81
N MET A 197 -11.23 15.33 6.17
CA MET A 197 -11.54 14.32 5.17
C MET A 197 -12.79 14.68 4.36
N ALA A 198 -13.84 15.20 5.00
CA ALA A 198 -15.06 15.60 4.31
C ALA A 198 -14.80 16.67 3.23
N ILE A 199 -14.02 17.71 3.55
CA ILE A 199 -13.69 18.76 2.56
C ILE A 199 -12.77 18.24 1.45
N LYS A 200 -11.76 17.43 1.77
CA LYS A 200 -10.89 16.77 0.77
C LYS A 200 -11.71 15.89 -0.17
N ARG A 201 -12.62 15.10 0.38
CA ARG A 201 -13.49 14.18 -0.36
C ARG A 201 -14.35 14.91 -1.39
N GLN A 202 -14.97 16.03 -1.02
CA GLN A 202 -15.83 16.77 -1.97
C GLN A 202 -15.07 17.16 -3.25
N ALA A 203 -13.81 17.60 -3.10
CA ALA A 203 -12.96 17.92 -4.25
C ALA A 203 -12.51 16.65 -5.00
N LEU A 204 -12.02 15.63 -4.27
CA LEU A 204 -11.55 14.38 -4.87
C LEU A 204 -12.64 13.62 -5.64
N GLU A 205 -13.90 13.68 -5.22
CA GLU A 205 -15.03 13.10 -5.97
C GLU A 205 -15.24 13.81 -7.32
N GLN A 206 -15.11 15.14 -7.38
CA GLN A 206 -15.19 15.89 -8.64
C GLN A 206 -14.01 15.54 -9.56
N LEU A 207 -12.80 15.41 -8.99
CA LEU A 207 -11.59 15.05 -9.73
C LEU A 207 -11.68 13.62 -10.28
N ALA A 208 -12.14 12.66 -9.46
CA ALA A 208 -12.40 11.30 -9.90
C ALA A 208 -13.44 11.29 -11.04
N GLY A 209 -14.56 12.00 -10.89
CA GLY A 209 -15.55 12.14 -11.94
C GLY A 209 -14.95 12.67 -13.25
N CYS A 210 -14.14 13.73 -13.19
CA CYS A 210 -13.47 14.30 -14.35
C CYS A 210 -12.54 13.30 -15.06
N LEU A 211 -11.79 12.50 -14.29
CA LEU A 211 -10.91 11.46 -14.84
C LEU A 211 -11.72 10.33 -15.51
N PHE A 212 -12.77 9.85 -14.84
CA PHE A 212 -13.61 8.74 -15.29
C PHE A 212 -14.69 9.13 -16.31
N ASP A 213 -14.92 10.41 -16.57
CA ASP A 213 -15.79 10.87 -17.65
C ASP A 213 -14.99 11.27 -18.89
N GLY A 214 -13.70 11.56 -18.73
CA GLY A 214 -12.76 11.78 -19.82
C GLY A 214 -12.25 10.48 -20.45
N ASP A 215 -11.80 10.60 -21.70
CA ASP A 215 -10.91 9.65 -22.36
C ASP A 215 -9.55 10.31 -22.49
N THR A 216 -8.70 10.12 -21.47
CA THR A 216 -7.41 10.78 -21.30
C THR A 216 -6.30 9.77 -21.14
N ASP A 217 -5.06 10.15 -21.46
CA ASP A 217 -3.88 9.32 -21.19
C ASP A 217 -3.81 8.91 -19.71
N ARG A 218 -4.27 9.78 -18.80
CA ARG A 218 -4.33 9.48 -17.36
C ARG A 218 -5.34 8.39 -17.02
N ARG A 219 -6.47 8.34 -17.71
CA ARG A 219 -7.42 7.23 -17.52
C ARG A 219 -6.80 5.90 -17.93
N GLN A 220 -6.09 5.87 -19.05
CA GLN A 220 -5.39 4.66 -19.49
C GLN A 220 -4.29 4.25 -18.51
N GLN A 221 -3.57 5.21 -17.91
CA GLN A 221 -2.58 4.94 -16.85
C GLN A 221 -3.22 4.34 -15.61
N LEU A 222 -4.39 4.84 -15.18
CA LEU A 222 -5.14 4.26 -14.07
C LEU A 222 -5.59 2.83 -14.40
N GLU A 223 -6.11 2.58 -15.61
CA GLU A 223 -6.54 1.25 -16.05
C GLU A 223 -5.38 0.25 -16.11
N GLN A 224 -4.20 0.70 -16.57
CA GLN A 224 -2.98 -0.10 -16.52
C GLN A 224 -2.57 -0.40 -15.08
N TRP A 225 -2.56 0.61 -14.21
CA TRP A 225 -2.25 0.44 -12.79
C TRP A 225 -3.21 -0.56 -12.11
N LEU A 226 -4.50 -0.54 -12.45
CA LEU A 226 -5.46 -1.52 -11.94
C LEU A 226 -5.16 -2.95 -12.39
N SER A 227 -4.70 -3.14 -13.63
CA SER A 227 -4.27 -4.46 -14.11
C SER A 227 -3.11 -5.01 -13.29
N ASP A 228 -2.20 -4.14 -12.86
CA ASP A 228 -1.04 -4.50 -12.05
C ASP A 228 -1.37 -4.62 -10.55
N ASN A 229 -2.51 -4.06 -10.11
CA ASN A 229 -2.93 -3.98 -8.71
C ASN A 229 -4.40 -4.42 -8.53
N PRO A 230 -4.76 -5.68 -8.83
CA PRO A 230 -6.16 -6.14 -8.84
C PRO A 230 -6.86 -6.03 -7.47
N ASP A 231 -6.10 -6.11 -6.38
CA ASP A 231 -6.64 -5.97 -5.02
C ASP A 231 -7.18 -4.56 -4.73
N ALA A 232 -6.72 -3.54 -5.47
CA ALA A 232 -7.22 -2.16 -5.33
C ALA A 232 -8.71 -2.07 -5.64
N GLN A 233 -9.20 -2.84 -6.62
CA GLN A 233 -10.62 -2.89 -6.95
C GLN A 233 -11.44 -3.51 -5.82
N GLN A 234 -10.96 -4.61 -5.22
CA GLN A 234 -11.63 -5.24 -4.09
C GLN A 234 -11.70 -4.28 -2.89
N TYR A 235 -10.60 -3.57 -2.61
CA TYR A 235 -10.56 -2.55 -1.57
C TYR A 235 -11.52 -1.40 -1.83
N ALA A 236 -11.55 -0.85 -3.05
CA ALA A 236 -12.44 0.25 -3.38
C ALA A 236 -13.93 -0.13 -3.25
N ARG A 237 -14.30 -1.34 -3.70
CA ARG A 237 -15.66 -1.89 -3.50
C ARG A 237 -16.00 -2.06 -2.03
N PHE A 238 -15.06 -2.59 -1.25
CA PHE A 238 -15.22 -2.71 0.20
C PHE A 238 -15.46 -1.34 0.86
N ARG A 239 -14.64 -0.34 0.56
CA ARG A 239 -14.79 1.02 1.10
C ARG A 239 -16.12 1.66 0.69
N ALA A 240 -16.51 1.52 -0.57
CA ALA A 240 -17.79 2.00 -1.07
C ALA A 240 -19.00 1.29 -0.40
N ALA A 241 -18.89 -0.01 -0.11
CA ALA A 241 -19.90 -0.74 0.65
C ALA A 241 -19.96 -0.27 2.12
N VAL A 242 -18.82 -0.01 2.78
CA VAL A 242 -18.78 0.58 4.13
C VAL A 242 -19.57 1.88 4.17
N GLU A 243 -19.37 2.77 3.22
CA GLU A 243 -20.07 4.06 3.17
C GLU A 243 -21.57 3.90 2.98
N LYS A 244 -21.97 3.04 2.05
CA LYS A 244 -23.39 2.75 1.78
C LYS A 244 -24.08 2.17 3.01
N MET A 245 -23.39 1.30 3.75
CA MET A 245 -23.95 0.60 4.91
C MET A 245 -23.87 1.42 6.20
N GLY A 246 -22.90 2.34 6.30
CA GLY A 246 -22.66 3.20 7.47
C GLY A 246 -22.22 2.45 8.73
N LYS A 247 -21.69 1.23 8.60
CA LYS A 247 -21.33 0.33 9.72
C LYS A 247 -20.24 -0.66 9.34
N GLY A 248 -19.62 -1.28 10.35
CA GLY A 248 -18.55 -2.26 10.18
C GLY A 248 -19.02 -3.52 9.44
N TRP A 249 -18.11 -4.16 8.71
CA TRP A 249 -18.44 -5.30 7.83
C TRP A 249 -19.00 -6.52 8.56
N LEU A 250 -18.63 -6.72 9.83
CA LEU A 250 -19.17 -7.78 10.68
C LEU A 250 -20.69 -7.65 10.92
N GLU A 251 -21.27 -6.48 10.66
CA GLU A 251 -22.70 -6.18 10.83
C GLU A 251 -23.47 -6.20 9.49
N TRP A 252 -22.82 -6.59 8.40
CA TRP A 252 -23.43 -6.71 7.08
C TRP A 252 -24.18 -8.05 6.93
N PRO A 253 -25.07 -8.19 5.93
CA PRO A 253 -25.60 -9.50 5.54
C PRO A 253 -24.50 -10.53 5.26
N GLU A 254 -24.74 -11.80 5.60
CA GLU A 254 -23.73 -12.88 5.51
C GLU A 254 -23.11 -13.02 4.10
N GLN A 255 -23.90 -12.78 3.04
CA GLN A 255 -23.40 -12.79 1.67
C GLN A 255 -22.31 -11.71 1.46
N MET A 256 -22.58 -10.47 1.85
CA MET A 256 -21.62 -9.36 1.72
C MET A 256 -20.36 -9.54 2.59
N GLN A 257 -20.44 -10.30 3.68
CA GLN A 257 -19.27 -10.64 4.50
C GLN A 257 -18.30 -11.60 3.80
N LYS A 258 -18.79 -12.39 2.85
CA LYS A 258 -17.99 -13.34 2.07
C LYS A 258 -17.57 -12.74 0.73
N GLU A 259 -18.51 -12.12 0.03
CA GLU A 259 -18.30 -11.59 -1.31
C GLU A 259 -19.27 -10.45 -1.62
N LEU A 260 -18.75 -9.35 -2.17
CA LEU A 260 -19.52 -8.20 -2.61
C LEU A 260 -19.96 -8.37 -4.08
N CYS A 261 -21.23 -8.13 -4.35
CA CYS A 261 -21.81 -8.17 -5.69
C CYS A 261 -22.09 -6.76 -6.22
N GLU A 262 -22.34 -6.66 -7.53
CA GLU A 262 -22.87 -5.43 -8.11
C GLU A 262 -24.18 -5.02 -7.43
N GLY A 263 -24.28 -3.77 -7.02
CA GLY A 263 -25.40 -3.25 -6.24
C GLY A 263 -25.16 -3.20 -4.73
N ASP A 264 -24.13 -3.86 -4.19
CA ASP A 264 -23.78 -3.80 -2.77
C ASP A 264 -23.03 -2.51 -2.38
N TYR A 265 -22.53 -1.78 -3.38
CA TYR A 265 -21.78 -0.53 -3.24
C TYR A 265 -22.27 0.52 -4.26
N ASP A 266 -21.91 1.78 -4.05
CA ASP A 266 -22.11 2.85 -5.04
C ASP A 266 -20.93 2.87 -6.04
N PRO A 267 -21.16 2.69 -7.36
CA PRO A 267 -20.10 2.76 -8.37
C PRO A 267 -19.34 4.09 -8.39
N ALA A 268 -19.97 5.21 -8.04
CA ALA A 268 -19.28 6.50 -7.95
C ALA A 268 -18.28 6.52 -6.77
N ALA A 269 -18.65 5.93 -5.64
CA ALA A 269 -17.77 5.78 -4.49
C ALA A 269 -16.62 4.80 -4.78
N GLU A 270 -16.87 3.69 -5.49
CA GLU A 270 -15.80 2.78 -5.94
C GLU A 270 -14.77 3.52 -6.80
N ARG A 271 -15.23 4.29 -7.80
CA ARG A 271 -14.36 5.11 -8.66
C ARG A 271 -13.53 6.11 -7.84
N TYR A 272 -14.15 6.77 -6.87
CA TYR A 272 -13.44 7.68 -5.97
C TYR A 272 -12.32 6.96 -5.20
N HIS A 273 -12.57 5.81 -4.58
CA HIS A 273 -11.55 5.08 -3.81
C HIS A 273 -10.41 4.57 -4.70
N LEU A 274 -10.73 4.11 -5.91
CA LEU A 274 -9.71 3.71 -6.89
C LEU A 274 -8.82 4.89 -7.27
N TYR A 275 -9.44 6.02 -7.62
CA TYR A 275 -8.72 7.25 -7.95
C TYR A 275 -7.82 7.71 -6.80
N ALA A 276 -8.35 7.70 -5.57
CA ALA A 276 -7.59 8.12 -4.39
C ALA A 276 -6.36 7.24 -4.16
N GLN A 277 -6.49 5.90 -4.22
CA GLN A 277 -5.33 5.00 -4.03
C GLN A 277 -4.28 5.18 -5.14
N TRP A 278 -4.73 5.34 -6.39
CA TRP A 278 -3.82 5.59 -7.50
C TRP A 278 -3.05 6.91 -7.33
N LEU A 279 -3.76 8.00 -7.00
CA LEU A 279 -3.16 9.32 -6.75
C LEU A 279 -2.20 9.30 -5.54
N ILE A 280 -2.52 8.54 -4.49
CA ILE A 280 -1.60 8.36 -3.35
C ILE A 280 -0.33 7.65 -3.82
N GLY A 281 -0.45 6.61 -4.66
CA GLY A 281 0.70 5.91 -5.23
C GLY A 281 1.64 6.86 -5.97
N GLU A 282 1.10 7.79 -6.74
CA GLU A 282 1.89 8.82 -7.44
C GLU A 282 2.54 9.82 -6.46
N GLN A 283 1.77 10.38 -5.51
CA GLN A 283 2.32 11.38 -4.58
C GLN A 283 3.34 10.78 -3.61
N LEU A 284 3.05 9.62 -3.02
CA LEU A 284 3.99 8.93 -2.12
C LEU A 284 5.21 8.39 -2.88
N GLY A 285 5.03 7.94 -4.13
CA GLY A 285 6.13 7.61 -5.03
C GLY A 285 7.03 8.82 -5.27
N GLY A 286 6.45 10.00 -5.52
CA GLY A 286 7.16 11.27 -5.65
C GLY A 286 7.94 11.66 -4.39
N VAL A 287 7.35 11.49 -3.21
CA VAL A 287 8.02 11.68 -1.91
C VAL A 287 9.24 10.78 -1.81
N ALA A 288 9.08 9.48 -2.11
CA ALA A 288 10.16 8.49 -2.04
C ALA A 288 11.27 8.75 -3.07
N ASP A 289 10.94 9.17 -4.29
CA ASP A 289 11.91 9.53 -5.32
C ASP A 289 12.74 10.74 -4.91
N ARG A 290 12.08 11.77 -4.36
CA ARG A 290 12.77 12.96 -3.87
C ARG A 290 13.66 12.65 -2.67
N ALA A 291 13.20 11.82 -1.75
CA ALA A 291 13.98 11.31 -0.63
C ALA A 291 15.31 10.70 -1.12
N ARG A 292 15.23 9.83 -2.13
CA ARG A 292 16.40 9.18 -2.75
C ARG A 292 17.33 10.18 -3.42
N GLN A 293 16.79 11.15 -4.16
CA GLN A 293 17.59 12.19 -4.83
C GLN A 293 18.32 13.10 -3.84
N GLU A 294 17.70 13.41 -2.71
CA GLU A 294 18.24 14.33 -1.70
C GLU A 294 19.11 13.63 -0.64
N GLY A 295 19.15 12.30 -0.65
CA GLY A 295 19.92 11.49 0.31
C GLY A 295 19.28 11.42 1.70
N VAL A 296 17.95 11.59 1.79
CA VAL A 296 17.19 11.54 3.04
C VAL A 296 16.46 10.20 3.12
N GLY A 297 16.63 9.48 4.22
CA GLY A 297 15.85 8.27 4.49
C GLY A 297 14.39 8.59 4.80
N LEU A 298 13.49 7.76 4.28
CA LEU A 298 12.06 7.77 4.59
C LEU A 298 11.76 6.58 5.53
N TYR A 299 11.29 6.86 6.74
CA TYR A 299 10.90 5.84 7.71
C TYR A 299 9.38 5.75 7.84
N LEU A 300 8.82 4.63 7.39
CA LEU A 300 7.40 4.32 7.50
C LEU A 300 7.19 3.29 8.62
N ASP A 301 6.16 3.53 9.43
CA ASP A 301 5.71 2.64 10.51
C ASP A 301 4.57 1.73 10.00
N LEU A 302 4.55 0.44 10.40
CA LEU A 302 3.67 -0.63 9.86
C LEU A 302 3.07 -1.55 10.95
#